data_AF-A0A3D3LFP4-F1
#
_entry.id   AF-A0A3D3LFP4-F1
#
_cell.length_a   1.000
_cell.length_b   1.000
_cell.length_c   1.000
_cell.angle_alpha   90.00
_cell.angle_beta   90.00
_cell.angle_gamma   90.00
#
_symmetry.space_group_name_H-M   'P 1'
#
loop_
_entity.id
_entity.type
_entity.pdbx_description
1 polymer ?
#
loop_
_entity_poly.entity_id
_entity_poly.type
_entity_poly.pdbx_seq_one_letter_code
_entity_poly.pdbx_strand_id
1 'polypeptide(L)'
;MKMELLQSLETDHEDAFIPRPPSPMMRAKSLRHFRLDSDEDGTAWITFDMEGGAANVWNETTLHEFDLCLEAVSRDSTLKTLVIQSAKDHIFIAGADLKAVRHAPVRQLETMIGLGQKVFNRLAALPLHKIALIHGACLGGGLELALACDTRIVSDSDRTRLGLPETQIGLVPAWGGSTRLPRLLGLPAALQLIVTGKLLKPSAAKRAGLADFIVPRERFEDFVHHRIALGAPKRRLSLTGRISLLPGARHFIASQVKKAVLTKTRGLYQAPLRAVEVTMRASVAPLPKAMEIERHAIQDLALTPATGHLIDLFFRKEEADKKPWPRGVALPVHHAAVIGAGVMGAGIAQWLASRGVRVLMQDISTDALARGMERIHGLLKEGVKRRTVSRAQMRDALATVWPGLAIVAEAANGAEAVHAARERRPAVAFLDIEMPVMNGLEAARLLGPETHVVFVTAYDRYALEAFERGAIDYVLKPATRERLAETVKRLKGRLSTPPAALESLVAELSRRIAAPAPRLKMLQASVGSAVRLIDVDTVLYFQSDSKYTRVVTREGESLLKRTLKELMADLDPDRFWQVHRSTLVNVREIDSVTADELGHREIRLKSHPDRLEVSRSFAHLFRGG
;
A
#
# COMPACT_ATOMS: atom_id res chain seq x y z
N MET A 1 -21.80 -35.29 37.44
CA MET A 1 -20.77 -36.24 37.00
C MET A 1 -20.69 -36.33 35.46
N LYS A 2 -20.74 -35.30 34.59
CA LYS A 2 -20.51 -33.83 34.65
C LYS A 2 -19.36 -33.41 35.56
N MET A 3 -18.36 -32.77 34.94
CA MET A 3 -17.10 -32.21 35.50
C MET A 3 -15.93 -33.19 35.65
N GLU A 4 -15.28 -33.56 34.54
CA GLU A 4 -13.81 -33.83 34.56
C GLU A 4 -13.18 -34.01 33.17
N LEU A 5 -13.95 -34.15 32.08
CA LEU A 5 -13.40 -34.38 30.73
C LEU A 5 -13.33 -33.15 29.79
N LEU A 6 -13.42 -31.92 30.31
CA LEU A 6 -13.45 -30.68 29.50
C LEU A 6 -12.48 -29.58 29.97
N GLN A 7 -11.40 -29.92 30.69
CA GLN A 7 -10.47 -28.94 31.28
C GLN A 7 -8.98 -29.14 30.96
N SER A 8 -8.62 -29.85 29.89
CA SER A 8 -7.19 -30.03 29.50
C SER A 8 -6.84 -29.56 28.09
N LEU A 9 -7.60 -28.60 27.54
CA LEU A 9 -7.35 -28.00 26.23
C LEU A 9 -7.45 -26.47 26.32
N GLU A 10 -6.60 -25.83 27.13
CA GLU A 10 -6.39 -24.38 27.10
C GLU A 10 -5.24 -23.98 28.04
N THR A 11 -4.00 -24.25 27.64
CA THR A 11 -2.81 -23.52 28.09
C THR A 11 -1.70 -23.70 27.05
N ASP A 12 -1.75 -22.92 25.98
CA ASP A 12 -0.55 -22.59 25.22
C ASP A 12 0.35 -21.78 26.16
N HIS A 13 1.33 -22.46 26.76
CA HIS A 13 2.39 -21.79 27.49
C HIS A 13 3.20 -20.96 26.49
N GLU A 14 3.34 -19.67 26.81
CA GLU A 14 4.36 -18.78 26.26
C GLU A 14 5.74 -19.40 26.52
N ASP A 15 6.25 -20.16 25.55
CA ASP A 15 7.67 -20.52 25.52
C ASP A 15 8.47 -19.23 25.31
N ALA A 16 9.02 -18.73 26.41
CA ALA A 16 10.03 -17.69 26.41
C ALA A 16 11.20 -18.15 25.54
N PHE A 17 11.26 -17.60 24.33
CA PHE A 17 12.34 -17.82 23.37
C PHE A 17 13.68 -17.42 24.00
N ILE A 18 14.48 -18.42 24.36
CA ILE A 18 15.87 -18.23 24.77
C ILE A 18 16.71 -18.24 23.48
N PRO A 19 17.35 -17.11 23.09
CA PRO A 19 18.23 -17.09 21.93
C PRO A 19 19.39 -18.08 22.17
N ARG A 20 19.54 -19.05 21.29
CA ARG A 20 20.72 -19.93 21.30
C ARG A 20 21.90 -19.15 20.72
N PRO A 21 23.12 -19.31 21.26
CA PRO A 21 24.31 -18.74 20.63
C PRO A 21 24.48 -19.30 19.20
N PRO A 22 25.02 -18.52 18.25
CA PRO A 22 25.20 -18.96 16.87
C PRO A 22 26.05 -20.23 16.82
N SER A 23 25.55 -21.26 16.16
CA SER A 23 26.27 -22.53 15.97
C SER A 23 27.59 -22.28 15.22
N PRO A 24 28.72 -22.89 15.62
CA PRO A 24 29.99 -22.73 14.92
C PRO A 24 29.89 -23.29 13.50
N MET A 25 29.89 -22.41 12.50
CA MET A 25 29.88 -22.77 11.08
C MET A 25 31.14 -23.60 10.74
N MET A 26 30.95 -24.84 10.28
CA MET A 26 32.05 -25.72 9.84
C MET A 26 32.25 -25.63 8.32
N ARG A 27 33.53 -25.59 7.92
CA ARG A 27 34.06 -25.65 6.53
C ARG A 27 33.42 -24.68 5.52
N ALA A 28 33.90 -23.44 5.55
CA ALA A 28 33.61 -22.46 4.49
C ALA A 28 34.27 -22.86 3.16
N LYS A 29 33.48 -23.04 2.10
CA LYS A 29 33.96 -23.05 0.71
C LYS A 29 33.60 -21.71 0.07
N SER A 30 34.60 -20.84 -0.11
CA SER A 30 34.42 -19.53 -0.72
C SER A 30 34.67 -19.59 -2.23
N LEU A 31 33.69 -19.13 -3.00
CA LEU A 31 33.85 -18.69 -4.38
C LEU A 31 34.02 -17.16 -4.39
N ARG A 32 34.12 -16.57 -5.58
CA ARG A 32 34.32 -15.12 -5.72
C ARG A 32 33.12 -14.33 -5.21
N HIS A 33 31.91 -14.78 -5.53
CA HIS A 33 30.67 -14.07 -5.20
C HIS A 33 29.80 -14.79 -4.17
N PHE A 34 30.12 -16.05 -3.84
CA PHE A 34 29.34 -16.88 -2.93
C PHE A 34 30.20 -17.51 -1.85
N ARG A 35 29.64 -17.56 -0.65
CA ARG A 35 30.17 -18.37 0.45
C ARG A 35 29.17 -19.47 0.74
N LEU A 36 29.66 -20.71 0.80
CA LEU A 36 28.89 -21.85 1.25
C LEU A 36 29.48 -22.35 2.56
N ASP A 37 28.65 -22.38 3.59
CA ASP A 37 28.97 -22.85 4.93
C ASP A 37 27.94 -23.90 5.36
N SER A 38 28.29 -24.75 6.33
CA SER A 38 27.33 -25.68 6.94
C SER A 38 27.43 -25.69 8.46
N ASP A 39 26.34 -25.94 9.16
CA ASP A 39 26.31 -26.11 10.61
C ASP A 39 26.08 -27.57 11.03
N GLU A 40 26.24 -27.83 12.33
CA GLU A 40 26.07 -29.16 12.93
C GLU A 40 24.61 -29.67 12.87
N ASP A 41 23.65 -28.77 12.69
CA ASP A 41 22.21 -29.11 12.56
C ASP A 41 21.86 -29.66 11.15
N GLY A 42 22.83 -29.72 10.24
CA GLY A 42 22.65 -30.14 8.86
C GLY A 42 22.03 -29.04 7.97
N THR A 43 22.32 -27.78 8.28
CA THR A 43 21.90 -26.64 7.47
C THR A 43 23.06 -26.13 6.64
N ALA A 44 22.87 -25.99 5.34
CA ALA A 44 23.78 -25.26 4.46
C ALA A 44 23.34 -23.80 4.32
N TRP A 45 24.31 -22.89 4.37
CA TRP A 45 24.12 -21.45 4.25
C TRP A 45 24.84 -20.96 2.99
N ILE A 46 24.09 -20.53 1.99
CA ILE A 46 24.62 -19.82 0.83
C ILE A 46 24.46 -18.32 1.06
N THR A 47 25.59 -17.63 1.21
CA THR A 47 25.64 -16.17 1.33
C THR A 47 26.10 -15.57 0.02
N PHE A 48 25.23 -14.79 -0.62
CA PHE A 48 25.56 -14.05 -1.84
C PHE A 48 26.17 -12.69 -1.48
N ASP A 49 27.40 -12.46 -1.92
CA ASP A 49 28.10 -11.19 -1.85
C ASP A 49 28.85 -10.93 -3.15
N MET A 50 28.22 -10.25 -4.11
CA MET A 50 28.88 -9.91 -5.36
C MET A 50 30.06 -8.96 -5.09
N GLU A 51 31.28 -9.49 -5.16
CA GLU A 51 32.53 -8.75 -5.07
C GLU A 51 32.54 -7.53 -6.01
N GLY A 52 32.94 -6.37 -5.49
CA GLY A 52 33.02 -5.10 -6.24
C GLY A 52 31.67 -4.51 -6.64
N GLY A 53 30.55 -5.20 -6.40
CA GLY A 53 29.20 -4.74 -6.68
C GLY A 53 28.53 -4.07 -5.49
N ALA A 54 27.86 -2.94 -5.71
CA ALA A 54 26.98 -2.33 -4.71
C ALA A 54 25.69 -3.15 -4.47
N ALA A 55 25.37 -4.07 -5.37
CA ALA A 55 24.21 -4.94 -5.31
C ALA A 55 24.54 -6.33 -5.85
N ASN A 56 23.81 -7.34 -5.37
CA ASN A 56 23.84 -8.69 -5.92
C ASN A 56 22.97 -8.75 -7.18
N VAL A 57 23.56 -9.21 -8.29
CA VAL A 57 22.88 -9.39 -9.58
C VAL A 57 23.20 -10.74 -10.21
N TRP A 58 22.29 -11.23 -11.03
CA TRP A 58 22.47 -12.43 -11.83
C TRP A 58 23.09 -12.08 -13.18
N ASN A 59 24.30 -12.56 -13.40
CA ASN A 59 24.96 -12.63 -14.69
C ASN A 59 25.44 -14.07 -14.92
N GLU A 60 26.11 -14.30 -16.04
CA GLU A 60 26.61 -15.64 -16.37
C GLU A 60 27.53 -16.20 -15.27
N THR A 61 28.49 -15.42 -14.77
CA THR A 61 29.42 -15.85 -13.72
C THR A 61 28.70 -16.19 -12.41
N THR A 62 27.82 -15.32 -11.92
CA THR A 62 27.13 -15.55 -10.64
C THR A 62 26.14 -16.72 -10.73
N LEU A 63 25.54 -16.96 -11.89
CA LEU A 63 24.70 -18.15 -12.10
C LEU A 63 25.52 -19.45 -12.07
N HIS A 64 26.71 -19.48 -12.70
CA HIS A 64 27.59 -20.65 -12.66
C HIS A 64 28.12 -20.93 -11.25
N GLU A 65 28.59 -19.90 -10.53
CA GLU A 65 29.04 -20.08 -9.14
C GLU A 65 27.93 -20.58 -8.23
N PHE A 66 26.72 -20.04 -8.39
CA PHE A 66 25.58 -20.53 -7.63
C PHE A 66 25.23 -21.98 -7.98
N ASP A 67 25.28 -22.40 -9.26
CA ASP A 67 25.09 -23.81 -9.65
C ASP A 67 26.13 -24.74 -9.01
N LEU A 68 27.39 -24.29 -8.89
CA LEU A 68 28.43 -25.04 -8.17
C LEU A 68 28.12 -25.19 -6.68
N CYS A 69 27.56 -24.15 -6.03
CA CYS A 69 27.09 -24.26 -4.65
C CYS A 69 25.93 -25.28 -4.54
N LEU A 70 24.96 -25.24 -5.45
CA LEU A 70 23.85 -26.21 -5.48
C LEU A 70 24.34 -27.63 -5.77
N GLU A 71 25.37 -27.78 -6.58
CA GLU A 71 25.99 -29.07 -6.85
C GLU A 71 26.66 -29.63 -5.59
N ALA A 72 27.46 -28.81 -4.89
CA ALA A 72 28.07 -29.20 -3.62
C ALA A 72 27.01 -29.63 -2.60
N VAL A 73 25.95 -28.82 -2.43
CA VAL A 73 24.82 -29.13 -1.55
C VAL A 73 24.13 -30.44 -1.97
N SER A 74 23.94 -30.68 -3.27
CA SER A 74 23.28 -31.91 -3.75
C SER A 74 24.07 -33.20 -3.53
N ARG A 75 25.39 -33.10 -3.31
CA ARG A 75 26.27 -34.26 -3.06
C ARG A 75 26.36 -34.61 -1.58
N ASP A 76 25.97 -33.71 -0.69
CA ASP A 76 26.00 -33.92 0.74
C ASP A 76 24.63 -34.36 1.28
N SER A 77 24.47 -35.67 1.46
CA SER A 77 23.24 -36.27 1.98
C SER A 77 22.98 -35.97 3.47
N THR A 78 23.92 -35.37 4.19
CA THR A 78 23.73 -35.01 5.61
C THR A 78 22.91 -33.73 5.77
N LEU A 79 22.84 -32.91 4.70
CA LEU A 79 22.12 -31.64 4.71
C LEU A 79 20.61 -31.86 4.60
N LYS A 80 19.88 -31.22 5.52
CA LYS A 80 18.41 -31.24 5.61
C LYS A 80 17.79 -29.93 5.17
N THR A 81 18.55 -28.83 5.28
CA THR A 81 18.07 -27.47 5.02
C THR A 81 19.10 -26.70 4.21
N LEU A 82 18.63 -25.84 3.31
CA LEU A 82 19.42 -24.85 2.59
C LEU A 82 18.84 -23.47 2.84
N VAL A 83 19.67 -22.57 3.38
CA VAL A 83 19.34 -21.16 3.58
C VAL A 83 20.10 -20.32 2.57
N ILE A 84 19.40 -19.39 1.91
CA ILE A 84 19.99 -18.45 0.96
C ILE A 84 19.80 -17.04 1.50
N GLN A 85 20.89 -16.32 1.68
CA GLN A 85 20.92 -14.96 2.21
C GLN A 85 21.86 -14.04 1.40
N SER A 86 21.81 -12.76 1.72
CA SER A 86 22.68 -11.73 1.13
C SER A 86 23.56 -11.12 2.21
N ALA A 87 24.84 -10.90 1.91
CA ALA A 87 25.72 -10.12 2.77
C ALA A 87 25.54 -8.60 2.59
N LYS A 88 24.83 -8.15 1.54
CA LYS A 88 24.64 -6.72 1.27
C LYS A 88 23.62 -6.14 2.24
N ASP A 89 23.93 -4.98 2.81
CA ASP A 89 23.12 -4.38 3.87
C ASP A 89 21.74 -3.88 3.44
N HIS A 90 21.51 -3.66 2.15
CA HIS A 90 20.31 -2.95 1.67
C HIS A 90 19.57 -3.72 0.58
N ILE A 91 20.10 -4.86 0.15
CA ILE A 91 19.57 -5.60 -0.97
C ILE A 91 19.79 -7.10 -0.80
N PHE A 92 18.75 -7.87 -1.09
CA PHE A 92 18.88 -9.31 -1.22
C PHE A 92 19.50 -9.58 -2.58
N ILE A 93 18.73 -9.34 -3.65
CA ILE A 93 19.16 -9.51 -5.05
C ILE A 93 18.32 -8.56 -5.93
N ALA A 94 18.97 -7.79 -6.81
CA ALA A 94 18.33 -6.80 -7.67
C ALA A 94 17.68 -7.39 -8.93
N GLY A 95 18.07 -8.60 -9.33
CA GLY A 95 17.62 -9.28 -10.55
C GLY A 95 18.77 -9.53 -11.51
N ALA A 96 18.46 -9.60 -12.81
CA ALA A 96 19.46 -9.75 -13.86
C ALA A 96 20.36 -8.50 -13.96
N ASP A 97 21.62 -8.71 -14.32
CA ASP A 97 22.53 -7.61 -14.63
C ASP A 97 22.09 -6.91 -15.93
N LEU A 98 21.36 -5.80 -15.79
CA LEU A 98 20.87 -5.05 -16.93
C LEU A 98 21.99 -4.49 -17.81
N LYS A 99 23.22 -4.33 -17.29
CA LYS A 99 24.35 -3.86 -18.12
C LYS A 99 24.75 -4.93 -19.12
N ALA A 100 24.73 -6.19 -18.69
CA ALA A 100 24.95 -7.34 -19.56
C ALA A 100 23.80 -7.49 -20.58
N VAL A 101 22.55 -7.16 -20.20
CA VAL A 101 21.38 -7.30 -21.07
C VAL A 101 21.27 -6.19 -22.13
N ARG A 102 21.64 -4.94 -21.80
CA ARG A 102 21.37 -3.73 -22.61
C ARG A 102 21.81 -3.82 -24.07
N HIS A 103 22.91 -4.53 -24.35
CA HIS A 103 23.46 -4.69 -25.70
C HIS A 103 23.75 -6.15 -26.06
N ALA A 104 23.23 -7.11 -25.28
CA ALA A 104 23.44 -8.51 -25.58
C ALA A 104 22.68 -8.90 -26.85
N PRO A 105 23.32 -9.65 -27.78
CA PRO A 105 22.59 -10.32 -28.85
C PRO A 105 21.50 -11.22 -28.26
N VAL A 106 20.36 -11.34 -28.94
CA VAL A 106 19.21 -12.14 -28.47
C VAL A 106 19.60 -13.59 -28.14
N ARG A 107 20.53 -14.17 -28.91
CA ARG A 107 21.05 -15.52 -28.65
C ARG A 107 21.75 -15.62 -27.29
N GLN A 108 22.53 -14.61 -26.91
CA GLN A 108 23.21 -14.59 -25.62
C GLN A 108 22.21 -14.40 -24.47
N LEU A 109 21.22 -13.54 -24.67
CA LEU A 109 20.12 -13.38 -23.72
C LEU A 109 19.37 -14.70 -23.52
N GLU A 110 19.05 -15.41 -24.58
CA GLU A 110 18.42 -16.72 -24.53
C GLU A 110 19.25 -17.74 -23.74
N THR A 111 20.55 -17.83 -24.00
CA THR A 111 21.46 -18.72 -23.26
C THR A 111 21.45 -18.39 -21.77
N MET A 112 21.53 -17.10 -21.42
CA MET A 112 21.49 -16.66 -20.02
C MET A 112 20.13 -16.98 -19.36
N ILE A 113 19.02 -16.80 -20.08
CA ILE A 113 17.69 -17.18 -19.58
C ILE A 113 17.63 -18.69 -19.34
N GLY A 114 18.11 -19.49 -20.30
CA GLY A 114 18.16 -20.95 -20.18
C GLY A 114 19.01 -21.41 -19.01
N LEU A 115 20.18 -20.81 -18.79
CA LEU A 115 21.05 -21.08 -17.64
C LEU A 115 20.32 -20.77 -16.33
N GLY A 116 19.75 -19.58 -16.18
CA GLY A 116 19.03 -19.22 -14.95
C GLY A 116 17.82 -20.11 -14.68
N GLN A 117 17.05 -20.48 -15.72
CA GLN A 117 15.96 -21.45 -15.59
C GLN A 117 16.47 -22.81 -15.12
N LYS A 118 17.57 -23.32 -15.71
CA LYS A 118 18.21 -24.58 -15.29
C LYS A 118 18.61 -24.53 -13.82
N VAL A 119 19.31 -23.48 -13.39
CA VAL A 119 19.84 -23.34 -12.03
C VAL A 119 18.70 -23.20 -11.01
N PHE A 120 17.68 -22.37 -11.26
CA PHE A 120 16.56 -22.22 -10.32
C PHE A 120 15.65 -23.45 -10.30
N ASN A 121 15.55 -24.19 -11.40
CA ASN A 121 14.86 -25.49 -11.41
C ASN A 121 15.65 -26.54 -10.61
N ARG A 122 16.98 -26.55 -10.68
CA ARG A 122 17.83 -27.39 -9.83
C ARG A 122 17.58 -27.08 -8.36
N LEU A 123 17.63 -25.80 -7.98
CA LEU A 123 17.32 -25.35 -6.62
C LEU A 123 15.94 -25.84 -6.15
N ALA A 124 14.91 -25.66 -6.98
CA ALA A 124 13.55 -26.09 -6.66
C ALA A 124 13.42 -27.62 -6.50
N ALA A 125 14.24 -28.39 -7.22
CA ALA A 125 14.21 -29.85 -7.22
C ALA A 125 15.05 -30.50 -6.10
N LEU A 126 15.87 -29.73 -5.36
CA LEU A 126 16.65 -30.28 -4.25
C LEU A 126 15.71 -30.88 -3.18
N PRO A 127 15.97 -32.12 -2.71
CA PRO A 127 15.12 -32.86 -1.78
C PRO A 127 15.34 -32.46 -0.31
N LEU A 128 15.55 -31.17 -0.06
CA LEU A 128 15.78 -30.58 1.27
C LEU A 128 14.87 -29.35 1.43
N HIS A 129 14.80 -28.78 2.63
CA HIS A 129 14.01 -27.57 2.89
C HIS A 129 14.79 -26.32 2.47
N LYS A 130 14.29 -25.57 1.47
CA LYS A 130 14.93 -24.33 0.96
C LYS A 130 14.29 -23.10 1.57
N ILE A 131 15.09 -22.24 2.20
CA ILE A 131 14.67 -21.01 2.85
C ILE A 131 15.38 -19.82 2.19
N ALA A 132 14.60 -18.86 1.67
CA ALA A 132 15.10 -17.56 1.25
C ALA A 132 14.95 -16.57 2.42
N LEU A 133 16.08 -16.03 2.87
CA LEU A 133 16.18 -15.09 3.99
C LEU A 133 16.42 -13.67 3.45
N ILE A 134 15.35 -12.88 3.41
CA ILE A 134 15.26 -11.69 2.56
C ILE A 134 15.35 -10.40 3.38
N HIS A 135 16.46 -9.70 3.24
CA HIS A 135 16.62 -8.33 3.70
C HIS A 135 16.83 -7.37 2.52
N GLY A 136 16.12 -6.23 2.53
CA GLY A 136 16.25 -5.22 1.49
C GLY A 136 15.50 -5.57 0.20
N ALA A 137 15.94 -5.01 -0.92
CA ALA A 137 15.31 -5.22 -2.22
C ALA A 137 15.48 -6.68 -2.72
N CYS A 138 14.37 -7.32 -3.09
CA CYS A 138 14.29 -8.65 -3.69
C CYS A 138 13.45 -8.54 -4.96
N LEU A 139 14.15 -8.25 -6.06
CA LEU A 139 13.53 -7.77 -7.29
C LEU A 139 13.82 -8.72 -8.45
N GLY A 140 12.84 -8.90 -9.32
CA GLY A 140 12.93 -9.71 -10.53
C GLY A 140 13.52 -11.09 -10.26
N GLY A 141 14.65 -11.41 -10.89
CA GLY A 141 15.38 -12.66 -10.68
C GLY A 141 15.73 -13.00 -9.22
N GLY A 142 15.83 -11.99 -8.34
CA GLY A 142 15.95 -12.21 -6.90
C GLY A 142 14.69 -12.82 -6.28
N LEU A 143 13.52 -12.34 -6.70
CA LEU A 143 12.25 -12.92 -6.30
C LEU A 143 11.99 -14.25 -7.01
N GLU A 144 12.45 -14.44 -8.25
CA GLU A 144 12.33 -15.72 -8.96
C GLU A 144 13.13 -16.84 -8.27
N LEU A 145 14.32 -16.55 -7.74
CA LEU A 145 15.05 -17.46 -6.85
C LEU A 145 14.24 -17.75 -5.58
N ALA A 146 13.71 -16.71 -4.93
CA ALA A 146 12.94 -16.89 -3.69
C ALA A 146 11.64 -17.68 -3.90
N LEU A 147 11.06 -17.61 -5.10
CA LEU A 147 9.90 -18.41 -5.52
C LEU A 147 10.27 -19.88 -5.75
N ALA A 148 11.52 -20.19 -6.10
CA ALA A 148 12.04 -21.56 -6.15
C ALA A 148 12.28 -22.17 -4.76
N CYS A 149 12.27 -21.36 -3.69
CA CYS A 149 12.39 -21.81 -2.31
C CYS A 149 11.04 -22.18 -1.65
N ASP A 150 11.09 -23.08 -0.67
CA ASP A 150 9.91 -23.54 0.07
C ASP A 150 9.48 -22.57 1.16
N THR A 151 10.34 -21.67 1.62
CA THR A 151 10.03 -20.66 2.64
C THR A 151 10.72 -19.33 2.31
N ARG A 152 10.02 -18.22 2.56
CA ARG A 152 10.46 -16.85 2.38
C ARG A 152 10.25 -16.10 3.69
N ILE A 153 11.34 -15.85 4.39
CA ILE A 153 11.38 -15.05 5.61
C ILE A 153 11.84 -13.66 5.19
N VAL A 154 11.06 -12.63 5.47
CA VAL A 154 11.40 -11.25 5.10
C VAL A 154 11.64 -10.41 6.36
N SER A 155 12.55 -9.45 6.26
CA SER A 155 12.73 -8.50 7.37
C SER A 155 11.56 -7.52 7.46
N ASP A 156 11.27 -7.04 8.67
CA ASP A 156 10.28 -6.00 8.92
C ASP A 156 10.72 -4.59 8.47
N SER A 157 11.98 -4.46 8.03
CA SER A 157 12.57 -3.21 7.55
C SER A 157 11.75 -2.54 6.45
N ASP A 158 11.66 -1.20 6.55
CA ASP A 158 11.09 -0.36 5.50
C ASP A 158 11.90 -0.35 4.20
N ARG A 159 13.12 -0.91 4.17
CA ARG A 159 13.89 -1.11 2.94
C ARG A 159 13.51 -2.37 2.19
N THR A 160 12.86 -3.31 2.87
CA THR A 160 12.52 -4.61 2.30
C THR A 160 11.37 -4.49 1.31
N ARG A 161 11.63 -4.90 0.06
CA ARG A 161 10.68 -4.77 -1.06
C ARG A 161 10.76 -5.99 -1.95
N LEU A 162 9.63 -6.60 -2.25
CA LEU A 162 9.54 -7.79 -3.09
C LEU A 162 8.69 -7.50 -4.33
N GLY A 163 9.16 -7.83 -5.52
CA GLY A 163 8.36 -7.72 -6.73
C GLY A 163 9.05 -8.13 -8.01
N LEU A 164 8.28 -8.13 -9.09
CA LEU A 164 8.70 -8.50 -10.45
C LEU A 164 8.53 -7.28 -11.38
N PRO A 165 9.51 -6.36 -11.42
CA PRO A 165 9.41 -5.09 -12.15
C PRO A 165 9.80 -5.19 -13.64
N GLU A 166 9.97 -6.38 -14.21
CA GLU A 166 10.48 -6.61 -15.58
C GLU A 166 9.65 -5.88 -16.65
N THR A 167 8.33 -5.75 -16.45
CA THR A 167 7.46 -5.02 -17.37
C THR A 167 7.77 -3.53 -17.43
N GLN A 168 8.42 -2.96 -16.41
CA GLN A 168 8.86 -1.56 -16.38
C GLN A 168 10.06 -1.30 -17.29
N ILE A 169 10.81 -2.35 -17.65
CA ILE A 169 11.96 -2.30 -18.56
C ILE A 169 11.67 -2.98 -19.91
N GLY A 170 10.39 -3.24 -20.22
CA GLY A 170 9.99 -3.85 -21.49
C GLY A 170 10.12 -5.38 -21.56
N LEU A 171 10.42 -6.05 -20.45
CA LEU A 171 10.60 -7.50 -20.40
C LEU A 171 9.50 -8.18 -19.56
N VAL A 172 9.63 -9.50 -19.38
CA VAL A 172 8.78 -10.30 -18.49
C VAL A 172 9.64 -11.14 -17.56
N PRO A 173 9.12 -11.59 -16.41
CA PRO A 173 9.83 -12.56 -15.57
C PRO A 173 10.00 -13.88 -16.34
N ALA A 174 11.24 -14.37 -16.41
CA ALA A 174 11.61 -15.48 -17.28
C ALA A 174 12.52 -16.55 -16.64
N TRP A 175 12.80 -16.47 -15.34
CA TRP A 175 13.40 -17.55 -14.56
C TRP A 175 12.37 -18.28 -13.70
N GLY A 176 11.14 -18.37 -14.23
CA GLY A 176 10.01 -19.05 -13.62
C GLY A 176 9.09 -18.14 -12.80
N GLY A 177 9.27 -16.82 -12.80
CA GLY A 177 8.39 -15.87 -12.11
C GLY A 177 6.98 -15.88 -12.67
N SER A 178 6.84 -15.92 -14.00
CA SER A 178 5.53 -15.99 -14.67
C SER A 178 4.84 -17.36 -14.49
N THR A 179 5.57 -18.36 -14.00
CA THR A 179 5.10 -19.72 -13.73
C THR A 179 4.80 -19.95 -12.25
N ARG A 180 5.78 -19.69 -11.37
CA ARG A 180 5.72 -20.01 -9.93
C ARG A 180 4.82 -19.02 -9.18
N LEU A 181 4.83 -17.74 -9.53
CA LEU A 181 4.01 -16.74 -8.85
C LEU A 181 2.50 -16.99 -8.98
N PRO A 182 1.92 -17.24 -10.18
CA PRO A 182 0.50 -17.58 -10.28
C PRO A 182 0.15 -18.93 -9.64
N ARG A 183 1.10 -19.88 -9.58
CA ARG A 183 0.92 -21.14 -8.83
C ARG A 183 1.00 -20.95 -7.31
N LEU A 184 1.58 -19.85 -6.85
CA LEU A 184 1.63 -19.52 -5.43
C LEU A 184 0.40 -18.70 -5.02
N LEU A 185 0.11 -17.62 -5.73
CA LEU A 185 -0.88 -16.61 -5.32
C LEU A 185 -2.22 -16.68 -6.06
N GLY A 186 -2.31 -17.50 -7.11
CA GLY A 186 -3.40 -17.43 -8.09
C GLY A 186 -3.19 -16.31 -9.12
N LEU A 187 -3.96 -16.37 -10.21
CA LEU A 187 -3.78 -15.48 -11.35
C LEU A 187 -4.02 -13.99 -11.06
N PRO A 188 -5.09 -13.57 -10.34
CA PRO A 188 -5.36 -12.15 -10.14
C PRO A 188 -4.23 -11.41 -9.41
N ALA A 189 -3.75 -11.99 -8.31
CA ALA A 189 -2.67 -11.41 -7.51
C ALA A 189 -1.34 -11.42 -8.27
N ALA A 190 -1.00 -12.54 -8.93
CA ALA A 190 0.22 -12.63 -9.73
C ALA A 190 0.24 -11.64 -10.90
N LEU A 191 -0.85 -11.54 -11.66
CA LEU A 191 -0.97 -10.58 -12.76
C LEU A 191 -0.88 -9.14 -12.27
N GLN A 192 -1.48 -8.82 -11.12
CA GLN A 192 -1.33 -7.49 -10.54
C GLN A 192 0.15 -7.16 -10.31
N LEU A 193 0.94 -8.08 -9.75
CA LEU A 193 2.36 -7.84 -9.48
C LEU A 193 3.20 -7.77 -10.76
N ILE A 194 3.05 -8.74 -11.67
CA ILE A 194 3.86 -8.85 -12.89
C ILE A 194 3.55 -7.69 -13.85
N VAL A 195 2.26 -7.44 -14.13
CA VAL A 195 1.84 -6.45 -15.14
C VAL A 195 2.15 -5.03 -14.69
N THR A 196 2.04 -4.73 -13.40
CA THR A 196 2.28 -3.37 -12.88
C THR A 196 3.71 -3.14 -12.40
N GLY A 197 4.51 -4.20 -12.25
CA GLY A 197 5.84 -4.10 -11.62
C GLY A 197 5.81 -3.65 -10.16
N LYS A 198 4.66 -3.75 -9.49
CA LYS A 198 4.47 -3.21 -8.13
C LYS A 198 5.32 -3.97 -7.12
N LEU A 199 6.04 -3.21 -6.31
CA LEU A 199 6.81 -3.73 -5.19
C LEU A 199 5.98 -3.75 -3.90
N LEU A 200 6.00 -4.88 -3.20
CA LEU A 200 5.30 -5.06 -1.92
C LEU A 200 6.24 -4.80 -0.74
N LYS A 201 5.74 -4.05 0.25
CA LYS A 201 6.32 -3.97 1.60
C LYS A 201 6.16 -5.32 2.34
N PRO A 202 6.92 -5.60 3.41
CA PRO A 202 6.89 -6.88 4.12
C PRO A 202 5.47 -7.30 4.54
N SER A 203 4.74 -6.40 5.21
CA SER A 203 3.36 -6.63 5.64
C SER A 203 2.39 -6.96 4.50
N ALA A 204 2.54 -6.31 3.34
CA ALA A 204 1.72 -6.57 2.16
C ALA A 204 2.11 -7.88 1.48
N ALA A 205 3.41 -8.20 1.43
CA ALA A 205 3.92 -9.46 0.92
C ALA A 205 3.40 -10.65 1.75
N LYS A 206 3.41 -10.55 3.09
CA LYS A 206 2.84 -11.58 3.98
C LYS A 206 1.35 -11.76 3.77
N ARG A 207 0.57 -10.66 3.79
CA ARG A 207 -0.89 -10.74 3.53
C ARG A 207 -1.23 -11.33 2.17
N ALA A 208 -0.43 -11.07 1.15
CA ALA A 208 -0.64 -11.62 -0.18
C ALA A 208 -0.30 -13.12 -0.26
N GLY A 209 0.47 -13.67 0.68
CA GLY A 209 1.04 -15.02 0.60
C GLY A 209 2.37 -15.09 -0.17
N LEU A 210 2.96 -13.94 -0.50
CA LEU A 210 4.27 -13.86 -1.16
C LEU A 210 5.42 -14.10 -0.17
N ALA A 211 5.30 -13.62 1.06
CA ALA A 211 6.20 -13.93 2.16
C ALA A 211 5.48 -14.81 3.20
N ASP A 212 6.19 -15.75 3.83
CA ASP A 212 5.58 -16.60 4.85
C ASP A 212 5.71 -15.94 6.24
N PHE A 213 6.88 -15.36 6.53
CA PHE A 213 7.19 -14.79 7.84
C PHE A 213 7.80 -13.39 7.71
N ILE A 214 7.54 -12.56 8.72
CA ILE A 214 8.17 -11.26 8.90
C ILE A 214 8.89 -11.32 10.24
N VAL A 215 10.19 -11.02 10.23
CA VAL A 215 11.08 -11.17 11.40
C VAL A 215 12.01 -9.96 11.45
N PRO A 216 12.35 -9.40 12.62
CA PRO A 216 13.45 -8.42 12.71
C PRO A 216 14.76 -9.01 12.17
N ARG A 217 15.58 -8.21 11.47
CA ARG A 217 16.79 -8.71 10.76
C ARG A 217 17.74 -9.43 11.73
N GLU A 218 17.90 -8.89 12.93
CA GLU A 218 18.74 -9.39 14.00
C GLU A 218 18.31 -10.75 14.56
N ARG A 219 17.07 -11.20 14.28
CA ARG A 219 16.56 -12.51 14.73
C ARG A 219 16.42 -13.53 13.61
N PHE A 220 17.02 -13.25 12.46
CA PHE A 220 16.90 -14.10 11.28
C PHE A 220 17.44 -15.51 11.51
N GLU A 221 18.66 -15.64 12.01
CA GLU A 221 19.31 -16.93 12.23
C GLU A 221 18.54 -17.75 13.27
N ASP A 222 18.27 -17.18 14.45
CA ASP A 222 17.53 -17.86 15.49
C ASP A 222 16.14 -18.34 15.01
N PHE A 223 15.44 -17.53 14.21
CA PHE A 223 14.15 -17.89 13.65
C PHE A 223 14.26 -19.02 12.62
N VAL A 224 15.33 -19.06 11.84
CA VAL A 224 15.60 -20.17 10.92
C VAL A 224 15.78 -21.47 11.70
N HIS A 225 16.61 -21.49 12.75
CA HIS A 225 16.80 -22.70 13.58
C HIS A 225 15.48 -23.17 14.20
N HIS A 226 14.66 -22.25 14.71
CA HIS A 226 13.32 -22.60 15.19
C HIS A 226 12.42 -23.15 14.06
N ARG A 227 12.50 -22.57 12.86
CA ARG A 227 11.67 -22.99 11.72
C ARG A 227 12.07 -24.38 11.20
N ILE A 228 13.35 -24.73 11.22
CA ILE A 228 13.85 -26.04 10.79
C ILE A 228 13.16 -27.16 11.58
N ALA A 229 13.02 -26.99 12.90
CA ALA A 229 12.32 -27.96 13.76
C ALA A 229 10.84 -28.17 13.36
N LEU A 230 10.19 -27.16 12.77
CA LEU A 230 8.80 -27.19 12.34
C LEU A 230 8.61 -27.60 10.86
N GLY A 231 9.70 -27.80 10.12
CA GLY A 231 9.71 -28.19 8.69
C GLY A 231 9.20 -27.11 7.72
N ALA A 232 8.98 -27.48 6.46
CA ALA A 232 8.45 -26.56 5.45
C ALA A 232 6.94 -26.27 5.66
N PRO A 233 6.47 -25.01 5.49
CA PRO A 233 5.05 -24.70 5.58
C PRO A 233 4.27 -25.42 4.47
N LYS A 234 3.18 -26.10 4.82
CA LYS A 234 2.29 -26.74 3.84
C LYS A 234 1.50 -25.67 3.08
N ARG A 235 1.91 -25.37 1.85
CA ARG A 235 1.23 -24.39 0.99
C ARG A 235 0.09 -25.03 0.21
N ARG A 236 -1.10 -24.44 0.31
CA ARG A 236 -2.23 -24.73 -0.58
C ARG A 236 -2.71 -23.41 -1.17
N LEU A 237 -2.89 -23.36 -2.50
CA LEU A 237 -3.60 -22.25 -3.12
C LEU A 237 -4.97 -22.11 -2.44
N SER A 238 -5.36 -20.86 -2.17
CA SER A 238 -6.71 -20.55 -1.72
C SER A 238 -7.74 -21.07 -2.73
N LEU A 239 -8.97 -21.31 -2.28
CA LEU A 239 -10.05 -21.79 -3.16
C LEU A 239 -10.25 -20.84 -4.36
N THR A 240 -10.21 -19.52 -4.12
CA THR A 240 -10.29 -18.50 -5.16
C THR A 240 -9.09 -18.54 -6.11
N GLY A 241 -7.89 -18.79 -5.59
CA GLY A 241 -6.69 -19.01 -6.40
C GLY A 241 -6.82 -20.24 -7.31
N ARG A 242 -7.35 -21.36 -6.80
CA ARG A 242 -7.60 -22.57 -7.59
C ARG A 242 -8.66 -22.34 -8.67
N ILE A 243 -9.78 -21.71 -8.33
CA ILE A 243 -10.84 -21.36 -9.27
C ILE A 243 -10.29 -20.46 -10.40
N SER A 244 -9.40 -19.52 -10.06
CA SER A 244 -8.80 -18.61 -11.04
C SER A 244 -8.01 -19.34 -12.14
N LEU A 245 -7.51 -20.55 -11.86
CA LEU A 245 -6.74 -21.38 -12.80
C LEU A 245 -7.62 -22.28 -13.69
N LEU A 246 -8.95 -22.27 -13.53
CA LEU A 246 -9.86 -23.01 -14.40
C LEU A 246 -10.01 -22.34 -15.78
N PRO A 247 -10.25 -23.10 -16.87
CA PRO A 247 -10.24 -22.57 -18.24
C PRO A 247 -11.15 -21.34 -18.45
N GLY A 248 -12.40 -21.40 -17.98
CA GLY A 248 -13.37 -20.30 -18.12
C GLY A 248 -12.97 -19.05 -17.33
N ALA A 249 -12.58 -19.21 -16.06
CA ALA A 249 -12.15 -18.11 -15.21
C ALA A 249 -10.88 -17.43 -15.76
N ARG A 250 -9.90 -18.22 -16.22
CA ARG A 250 -8.69 -17.73 -16.89
C ARG A 250 -9.01 -16.86 -18.08
N HIS A 251 -9.89 -17.33 -18.97
CA HIS A 251 -10.26 -16.59 -20.17
C HIS A 251 -10.90 -15.25 -19.81
N PHE A 252 -11.82 -15.25 -18.84
CA PHE A 252 -12.45 -14.02 -18.34
C PHE A 252 -11.44 -13.05 -17.71
N ILE A 253 -10.57 -13.52 -16.81
CA ILE A 253 -9.52 -12.70 -16.18
C ILE A 253 -8.59 -12.13 -17.26
N ALA A 254 -8.21 -12.93 -18.25
CA ALA A 254 -7.31 -12.49 -19.31
C ALA A 254 -7.93 -11.35 -20.11
N SER A 255 -9.22 -11.47 -20.47
CA SER A 255 -9.95 -10.42 -21.18
C SER A 255 -10.01 -9.12 -20.38
N GLN A 256 -10.39 -9.19 -19.10
CA GLN A 256 -10.48 -8.02 -18.21
C GLN A 256 -9.11 -7.33 -18.01
N VAL A 257 -8.07 -8.11 -17.72
CA VAL A 257 -6.72 -7.58 -17.51
C VAL A 257 -6.14 -7.00 -18.80
N LYS A 258 -6.31 -7.68 -19.95
CA LYS A 258 -5.89 -7.14 -21.26
C LYS A 258 -6.58 -5.82 -21.58
N LYS A 259 -7.90 -5.72 -21.34
CA LYS A 259 -8.65 -4.48 -21.53
C LYS A 259 -8.10 -3.36 -20.64
N ALA A 260 -7.90 -3.62 -19.35
CA ALA A 260 -7.34 -2.64 -18.43
C ALA A 260 -5.92 -2.20 -18.80
N VAL A 261 -5.08 -3.13 -19.27
CA VAL A 261 -3.74 -2.83 -19.80
C VAL A 261 -3.86 -1.94 -21.04
N LEU A 262 -4.63 -2.33 -22.06
CA LEU A 262 -4.81 -1.54 -23.29
C LEU A 262 -5.32 -0.13 -23.01
N THR A 263 -6.28 0.03 -22.09
CA THR A 263 -6.78 1.35 -21.70
C THR A 263 -5.69 2.22 -21.07
N LYS A 264 -4.82 1.65 -20.23
CA LYS A 264 -3.75 2.42 -19.55
C LYS A 264 -2.52 2.65 -20.42
N THR A 265 -2.11 1.65 -21.19
CA THR A 265 -0.88 1.69 -22.01
C THR A 265 -1.14 2.22 -23.42
N ARG A 266 -2.41 2.36 -23.82
CA ARG A 266 -2.84 2.71 -25.18
C ARG A 266 -2.26 1.76 -26.25
N GLY A 267 -1.89 0.55 -25.86
CA GLY A 267 -1.27 -0.44 -26.75
C GLY A 267 0.19 -0.16 -27.12
N LEU A 268 0.82 0.88 -26.58
CA LEU A 268 2.19 1.29 -26.94
C LEU A 268 3.28 0.43 -26.26
N TYR A 269 2.92 -0.26 -25.18
CA TYR A 269 3.83 -1.09 -24.39
C TYR A 269 3.46 -2.57 -24.56
N GLN A 270 4.34 -3.33 -25.20
CA GLN A 270 4.13 -4.74 -25.56
C GLN A 270 4.28 -5.67 -24.34
N ALA A 271 5.25 -5.38 -23.46
CA ALA A 271 5.60 -6.26 -22.35
C ALA A 271 4.44 -6.52 -21.36
N PRO A 272 3.63 -5.54 -20.95
CA PRO A 272 2.46 -5.79 -20.09
C PRO A 272 1.44 -6.74 -20.73
N LEU A 273 1.22 -6.66 -22.05
CA LEU A 273 0.29 -7.56 -22.75
C LEU A 273 0.88 -8.97 -22.87
N ARG A 274 2.17 -9.05 -23.20
CA ARG A 274 2.89 -10.32 -23.29
C ARG A 274 2.95 -11.02 -21.93
N ALA A 275 3.16 -10.27 -20.84
CA ALA A 275 3.12 -10.77 -19.48
C ALA A 275 1.78 -11.45 -19.15
N VAL A 276 0.65 -10.87 -19.55
CA VAL A 276 -0.67 -11.49 -19.35
C VAL A 276 -0.75 -12.81 -20.09
N GLU A 277 -0.33 -12.87 -21.35
CA GLU A 277 -0.38 -14.10 -22.15
C GLU A 277 0.52 -15.20 -21.57
N VAL A 278 1.77 -14.87 -21.27
CA VAL A 278 2.77 -15.80 -20.71
C VAL A 278 2.28 -16.34 -19.38
N THR A 279 1.87 -15.48 -18.45
CA THR A 279 1.39 -15.89 -17.12
C THR A 279 0.16 -16.80 -17.25
N MET A 280 -0.77 -16.49 -18.16
CA MET A 280 -1.93 -17.34 -18.42
C MET A 280 -1.54 -18.71 -18.94
N ARG A 281 -0.59 -18.80 -19.87
CA ARG A 281 -0.22 -20.10 -20.46
C ARG A 281 0.69 -20.91 -19.53
N ALA A 282 1.72 -20.29 -18.97
CA ALA A 282 2.73 -20.92 -18.14
C ALA A 282 2.19 -21.41 -16.78
N SER A 283 1.20 -20.72 -16.21
CA SER A 283 0.61 -21.10 -14.92
C SER A 283 0.04 -22.52 -14.86
N VAL A 284 -0.46 -23.05 -15.98
CA VAL A 284 -1.08 -24.39 -16.07
C VAL A 284 -0.30 -25.39 -16.92
N ALA A 285 0.73 -24.95 -17.65
CA ALA A 285 1.55 -25.84 -18.46
C ALA A 285 2.48 -26.71 -17.58
N PRO A 286 2.88 -27.92 -18.00
CA PRO A 286 3.97 -28.65 -17.37
C PRO A 286 5.22 -27.77 -17.24
N LEU A 287 6.01 -27.94 -16.18
CA LEU A 287 7.13 -27.04 -15.87
C LEU A 287 8.10 -26.83 -17.05
N PRO A 288 8.56 -27.87 -17.78
CA PRO A 288 9.43 -27.67 -18.96
C PRO A 288 8.78 -26.79 -20.02
N LYS A 289 7.49 -27.02 -20.31
CA LYS A 289 6.76 -26.22 -21.30
C LYS A 289 6.54 -24.79 -20.84
N ALA A 290 6.32 -24.58 -19.54
CA ALA A 290 6.18 -23.25 -18.96
C ALA A 290 7.48 -22.43 -19.10
N MET A 291 8.64 -23.05 -18.86
CA MET A 291 9.97 -22.43 -19.06
C MET A 291 10.20 -22.04 -20.52
N GLU A 292 9.82 -22.89 -21.48
CA GLU A 292 9.88 -22.56 -22.92
C GLU A 292 9.02 -21.35 -23.28
N ILE A 293 7.79 -21.28 -22.75
CA ILE A 293 6.87 -20.14 -23.00
C ILE A 293 7.48 -18.84 -22.49
N GLU A 294 8.07 -18.86 -21.29
CA GLU A 294 8.76 -17.69 -20.74
C GLU A 294 9.97 -17.27 -21.58
N ARG A 295 10.83 -18.23 -21.98
CA ARG A 295 12.03 -17.98 -22.78
C ARG A 295 11.69 -17.38 -24.15
N HIS A 296 10.69 -17.91 -24.84
CA HIS A 296 10.26 -17.36 -26.13
C HIS A 296 9.70 -15.94 -26.00
N ALA A 297 8.99 -15.64 -24.92
CA ALA A 297 8.47 -14.29 -24.71
C ALA A 297 9.57 -13.23 -24.55
N ILE A 298 10.70 -13.59 -23.94
CA ILE A 298 11.86 -12.70 -23.88
C ILE A 298 12.44 -12.43 -25.26
N GLN A 299 12.55 -13.45 -26.13
CA GLN A 299 13.06 -13.28 -27.49
C GLN A 299 12.21 -12.27 -28.27
N ASP A 300 10.88 -12.41 -28.19
CA ASP A 300 9.94 -11.51 -28.86
C ASP A 300 10.10 -10.06 -28.37
N LEU A 301 10.27 -9.88 -27.06
CA LEU A 301 10.31 -8.56 -26.43
C LEU A 301 11.68 -7.88 -26.58
N ALA A 302 12.77 -8.62 -26.46
CA ALA A 302 14.13 -8.09 -26.54
C ALA A 302 14.43 -7.42 -27.89
N LEU A 303 13.74 -7.84 -28.97
CA LEU A 303 13.85 -7.26 -30.30
C LEU A 303 13.01 -5.98 -30.49
N THR A 304 12.19 -5.59 -29.51
CA THR A 304 11.32 -4.42 -29.65
C THR A 304 12.05 -3.12 -29.34
N PRO A 305 11.84 -2.04 -30.12
CA PRO A 305 12.40 -0.72 -29.81
C PRO A 305 12.00 -0.19 -28.43
N ALA A 306 10.77 -0.49 -27.99
CA ALA A 306 10.25 -0.09 -26.69
C ALA A 306 11.10 -0.63 -25.54
N THR A 307 11.55 -1.88 -25.63
CA THR A 307 12.42 -2.50 -24.61
C THR A 307 13.78 -1.82 -24.57
N GLY A 308 14.42 -1.59 -25.71
CA GLY A 308 15.68 -0.86 -25.80
C GLY A 308 15.59 0.53 -25.15
N HIS A 309 14.56 1.31 -25.52
CA HIS A 309 14.33 2.65 -24.95
C HIS A 309 14.06 2.64 -23.44
N LEU A 310 13.34 1.65 -22.92
CA LEU A 310 13.05 1.56 -21.49
C LEU A 310 14.29 1.18 -20.67
N ILE A 311 15.12 0.27 -21.17
CA ILE A 311 16.42 -0.06 -20.54
C ILE A 311 17.34 1.16 -20.56
N ASP A 312 17.42 1.89 -21.69
CA ASP A 312 18.18 3.13 -21.77
C ASP A 312 17.69 4.19 -20.78
N LEU A 313 16.37 4.36 -20.67
CA LEU A 313 15.76 5.30 -19.72
C LEU A 313 16.07 4.92 -18.27
N PHE A 314 16.06 3.62 -17.94
CA PHE A 314 16.47 3.13 -16.63
C PHE A 314 17.91 3.53 -16.30
N PHE A 315 18.87 3.31 -17.21
CA PHE A 315 20.26 3.69 -16.98
C PHE A 315 20.45 5.20 -16.89
N ARG A 316 19.79 5.98 -17.75
CA ARG A 316 19.83 7.45 -17.68
C ARG A 316 19.29 7.98 -16.36
N LYS A 317 18.25 7.34 -15.82
CA LYS A 317 17.71 7.67 -14.49
C LYS A 317 18.72 7.35 -13.39
N GLU A 318 19.32 6.16 -13.40
CA GLU A 318 20.36 5.76 -12.46
C GLU A 318 21.58 6.70 -12.49
N GLU A 319 22.01 7.11 -13.68
CA GLU A 319 23.09 8.08 -13.87
C GLU A 319 22.70 9.45 -13.32
N ALA A 320 21.48 9.91 -13.58
CA ALA A 320 20.96 11.18 -13.04
C ALA A 320 20.88 11.16 -11.51
N ASP A 321 20.44 10.05 -10.91
CA ASP A 321 20.33 9.89 -9.46
C ASP A 321 21.72 9.84 -8.78
N LYS A 322 22.77 9.44 -9.52
CA LYS A 322 24.18 9.41 -9.05
C LYS A 322 24.96 10.69 -9.33
N LYS A 323 24.40 11.65 -10.10
CA LYS A 323 25.11 12.90 -10.38
C LYS A 323 25.41 13.61 -9.07
N PRO A 324 26.69 13.93 -8.79
CA PRO A 324 27.02 14.68 -7.60
C PRO A 324 26.31 16.02 -7.65
N TRP A 325 25.63 16.36 -6.56
CA TRP A 325 25.14 17.71 -6.34
C TRP A 325 26.34 18.68 -6.38
N PRO A 326 26.16 19.96 -6.76
CA PRO A 326 27.23 20.94 -6.78
C PRO A 326 28.04 20.88 -5.48
N ARG A 327 29.38 20.98 -5.59
CA ARG A 327 30.28 20.91 -4.42
C ARG A 327 29.86 21.93 -3.37
N GLY A 328 29.56 21.45 -2.16
CA GLY A 328 29.13 22.25 -1.01
C GLY A 328 28.66 21.36 0.14
N VAL A 329 28.53 21.93 1.34
CA VAL A 329 27.91 21.24 2.48
C VAL A 329 26.40 21.37 2.34
N ALA A 330 25.69 20.26 2.17
CA ALA A 330 24.24 20.27 2.23
C ALA A 330 23.81 20.66 3.65
N LEU A 331 23.32 21.89 3.82
CA LEU A 331 22.82 22.36 5.10
C LEU A 331 21.48 21.68 5.39
N PRO A 332 21.28 21.11 6.58
CA PRO A 332 19.99 20.52 6.95
C PRO A 332 18.91 21.62 6.98
N VAL A 333 17.84 21.40 6.22
CA VAL A 333 16.70 22.33 6.17
C VAL A 333 15.68 21.92 7.21
N HIS A 334 15.66 22.61 8.34
CA HIS A 334 14.68 22.41 9.41
C HIS A 334 13.41 23.26 9.24
N HIS A 335 13.52 24.34 8.49
CA HIS A 335 12.44 25.31 8.25
C HIS A 335 12.40 25.70 6.78
N ALA A 336 11.19 25.84 6.25
CA ALA A 336 10.97 26.31 4.90
C ALA A 336 9.77 27.26 4.87
N ALA A 337 9.81 28.24 3.96
CA ALA A 337 8.67 29.07 3.63
C ALA A 337 8.16 28.70 2.23
N VAL A 338 6.86 28.51 2.09
CA VAL A 338 6.18 28.28 0.81
C VAL A 338 5.28 29.48 0.54
N ILE A 339 5.64 30.26 -0.46
CA ILE A 339 4.88 31.44 -0.89
C ILE A 339 3.87 31.02 -1.95
N GLY A 340 2.59 31.20 -1.64
CA GLY A 340 1.43 30.73 -2.37
C GLY A 340 0.84 29.46 -1.76
N ALA A 341 -0.45 29.48 -1.43
CA ALA A 341 -1.24 28.37 -0.88
C ALA A 341 -2.13 27.68 -1.93
N GLY A 342 -1.87 27.95 -3.21
CA GLY A 342 -2.54 27.27 -4.33
C GLY A 342 -2.18 25.78 -4.43
N VAL A 343 -2.59 25.17 -5.54
CA VAL A 343 -2.45 23.72 -5.79
C VAL A 343 -1.02 23.19 -5.56
N MET A 344 -0.02 23.87 -6.13
CA MET A 344 1.38 23.46 -5.99
C MET A 344 1.95 23.80 -4.60
N GLY A 345 1.62 24.97 -4.06
CA GLY A 345 2.10 25.40 -2.75
C GLY A 345 1.66 24.47 -1.63
N ALA A 346 0.38 24.10 -1.61
CA ALA A 346 -0.15 23.09 -0.69
C ALA A 346 0.58 21.74 -0.83
N GLY A 347 0.86 21.30 -2.07
CA GLY A 347 1.60 20.07 -2.33
C GLY A 347 3.05 20.11 -1.84
N ILE A 348 3.77 21.20 -2.08
CA ILE A 348 5.15 21.41 -1.62
C ILE A 348 5.19 21.46 -0.10
N ALA A 349 4.27 22.21 0.52
CA ALA A 349 4.17 22.33 1.97
C ALA A 349 3.90 20.96 2.63
N GLN A 350 2.94 20.18 2.09
CA GLN A 350 2.68 18.82 2.54
C GLN A 350 3.90 17.91 2.38
N TRP A 351 4.59 17.98 1.24
CA TRP A 351 5.74 17.13 0.96
C TRP A 351 6.92 17.40 1.91
N LEU A 352 7.20 18.67 2.19
CA LEU A 352 8.22 19.11 3.15
C LEU A 352 7.84 18.72 4.59
N ALA A 353 6.60 19.02 5.01
CA ALA A 353 6.10 18.69 6.34
C ALA A 353 6.13 17.18 6.62
N SER A 354 5.78 16.37 5.62
CA SER A 354 5.83 14.89 5.73
C SER A 354 7.25 14.32 5.93
N ARG A 355 8.29 15.12 5.72
CA ARG A 355 9.71 14.78 5.94
C ARG A 355 10.30 15.45 7.18
N GLY A 356 9.47 16.05 8.02
CA GLY A 356 9.89 16.67 9.28
C GLY A 356 10.40 18.11 9.14
N VAL A 357 10.22 18.75 7.99
CA VAL A 357 10.56 20.18 7.82
C VAL A 357 9.40 21.03 8.35
N ARG A 358 9.68 22.04 9.18
CA ARG A 358 8.67 23.01 9.62
C ARG A 358 8.37 23.99 8.47
N VAL A 359 7.13 24.00 8.00
CA VAL A 359 6.74 24.83 6.85
C VAL A 359 5.86 26.00 7.28
N LEU A 360 6.29 27.22 6.95
CA LEU A 360 5.43 28.40 6.93
C LEU A 360 4.82 28.52 5.54
N MET A 361 3.49 28.46 5.44
CA MET A 361 2.79 28.71 4.17
C MET A 361 2.16 30.09 4.22
N GLN A 362 2.47 30.94 3.25
CA GLN A 362 1.98 32.31 3.17
C GLN A 362 1.26 32.53 1.85
N ASP A 363 0.14 33.22 1.87
CA ASP A 363 -0.57 33.69 0.67
C ASP A 363 -1.07 35.12 0.92
N ILE A 364 -1.34 35.84 -0.16
CA ILE A 364 -1.98 37.16 -0.09
C ILE A 364 -3.47 37.06 0.28
N SER A 365 -4.09 35.90 0.05
CA SER A 365 -5.50 35.63 0.30
C SER A 365 -5.68 34.63 1.45
N THR A 366 -6.46 35.03 2.46
CA THR A 366 -6.91 34.14 3.55
C THR A 366 -7.69 32.93 3.03
N ASP A 367 -8.51 33.13 2.00
CA ASP A 367 -9.28 32.05 1.38
C ASP A 367 -8.38 31.06 0.64
N ALA A 368 -7.31 31.54 0.02
CA ALA A 368 -6.32 30.67 -0.62
C ALA A 368 -5.56 29.83 0.42
N LEU A 369 -5.21 30.42 1.56
CA LEU A 369 -4.66 29.68 2.70
C LEU A 369 -5.62 28.59 3.19
N ALA A 370 -6.89 28.92 3.41
CA ALA A 370 -7.90 27.95 3.85
C ALA A 370 -8.03 26.76 2.87
N ARG A 371 -8.14 27.03 1.56
CA ARG A 371 -8.18 25.98 0.53
C ARG A 371 -6.89 25.16 0.46
N GLY A 372 -5.73 25.81 0.61
CA GLY A 372 -4.43 25.16 0.66
C GLY A 372 -4.35 24.19 1.84
N MET A 373 -4.77 24.63 3.02
CA MET A 373 -4.84 23.81 4.24
C MET A 373 -5.81 22.64 4.10
N GLU A 374 -6.99 22.86 3.54
CA GLU A 374 -7.97 21.80 3.25
C GLU A 374 -7.37 20.73 2.31
N ARG A 375 -6.64 21.16 1.28
CA ARG A 375 -5.96 20.24 0.36
C ARG A 375 -4.85 19.44 1.04
N ILE A 376 -4.03 20.08 1.87
CA ILE A 376 -3.02 19.40 2.69
C ILE A 376 -3.71 18.35 3.56
N HIS A 377 -4.82 18.71 4.21
CA HIS A 377 -5.60 17.80 5.03
C HIS A 377 -6.13 16.61 4.22
N GLY A 378 -6.69 16.83 3.03
CA GLY A 378 -7.12 15.77 2.13
C GLY A 378 -5.98 14.83 1.72
N LEU A 379 -4.80 15.36 1.39
CA LEU A 379 -3.60 14.57 1.06
C LEU A 379 -3.12 13.73 2.24
N LEU A 380 -3.12 14.29 3.45
CA LEU A 380 -2.79 13.56 4.67
C LEU A 380 -3.81 12.46 4.96
N LYS A 381 -5.11 12.74 4.82
CA LYS A 381 -6.19 11.76 5.00
C LYS A 381 -6.05 10.60 4.01
N GLU A 382 -5.75 10.87 2.74
CA GLU A 382 -5.43 9.82 1.77
C GLU A 382 -4.19 9.01 2.16
N GLY A 383 -3.13 9.66 2.64
CA GLY A 383 -1.92 9.01 3.13
C GLY A 383 -2.19 8.07 4.31
N VAL A 384 -3.04 8.49 5.26
CA VAL A 384 -3.48 7.69 6.40
C VAL A 384 -4.36 6.53 5.95
N LYS A 385 -5.31 6.76 5.03
CA LYS A 385 -6.14 5.71 4.42
C LYS A 385 -5.30 4.66 3.68
N ARG A 386 -4.15 5.06 3.11
CA ARG A 386 -3.14 4.18 2.51
C ARG A 386 -2.25 3.46 3.55
N ARG A 387 -2.56 3.56 4.85
CA ARG A 387 -1.84 2.97 6.00
C ARG A 387 -0.36 3.37 6.07
N THR A 388 -0.05 4.63 5.77
CA THR A 388 1.33 5.12 5.73
C THR A 388 1.89 5.45 7.13
N VAL A 389 1.07 5.39 8.19
CA VAL A 389 1.50 5.42 9.59
C VAL A 389 0.93 4.20 10.33
N SER A 390 1.78 3.36 10.92
CA SER A 390 1.40 2.07 11.52
C SER A 390 1.29 2.13 13.05
N ARG A 391 0.49 1.24 13.65
CA ARG A 391 0.44 1.03 15.11
C ARG A 391 1.83 0.77 15.71
N ALA A 392 2.67 0.05 14.98
CA ALA A 392 4.05 -0.22 15.37
C ALA A 392 4.87 1.07 15.53
N GLN A 393 4.72 2.04 14.62
CA GLN A 393 5.42 3.32 14.74
C GLN A 393 5.01 4.11 15.99
N MET A 394 3.73 4.05 16.39
CA MET A 394 3.29 4.69 17.63
C MET A 394 3.87 3.98 18.86
N ARG A 395 3.89 2.64 18.86
CA ARG A 395 4.50 1.83 19.92
C ARG A 395 5.97 2.16 20.10
N ASP A 396 6.73 2.16 19.01
CA ASP A 396 8.18 2.39 19.04
C ASP A 396 8.50 3.84 19.47
N ALA A 397 7.69 4.81 19.02
CA ALA A 397 7.80 6.20 19.46
C ALA A 397 7.50 6.35 20.96
N LEU A 398 6.45 5.71 21.48
CA LEU A 398 6.10 5.71 22.90
C LEU A 398 7.17 5.05 23.76
N ALA A 399 7.72 3.91 23.34
CA ALA A 399 8.81 3.24 24.04
C ALA A 399 10.05 4.16 24.17
N THR A 400 10.30 4.98 23.16
CA THR A 400 11.42 5.94 23.17
C THR A 400 11.18 7.12 24.10
N VAL A 401 9.97 7.69 24.15
CA VAL A 401 9.68 8.91 24.94
C VAL A 401 9.15 8.62 26.35
N TRP A 402 8.67 7.40 26.60
CA TRP A 402 8.19 6.93 27.90
C TRP A 402 8.71 5.50 28.20
N PRO A 403 10.01 5.33 28.51
CA PRO A 403 10.60 4.00 28.73
C PRO A 403 9.94 3.17 29.84
N GLY A 404 9.39 3.82 30.87
CA GLY A 404 8.66 3.15 31.95
C GLY A 404 7.18 2.87 31.67
N LEU A 405 6.71 3.05 30.42
CA LEU A 405 5.33 2.77 30.04
C LEU A 405 5.15 1.26 29.76
N ALA A 406 4.28 0.60 30.53
CA ALA A 406 3.85 -0.76 30.23
C ALA A 406 2.62 -0.74 29.30
N ILE A 407 2.74 -1.36 28.13
CA ILE A 407 1.61 -1.53 27.20
C ILE A 407 0.83 -2.78 27.60
N VAL A 408 -0.33 -2.59 28.23
CA VAL A 408 -1.14 -3.69 28.77
C VAL A 408 -2.11 -4.31 27.76
N ALA A 409 -2.40 -3.61 26.66
CA ALA A 409 -3.26 -4.08 25.58
C ALA A 409 -3.07 -3.26 24.30
N GLU A 410 -3.31 -3.90 23.15
CA GLU A 410 -3.45 -3.24 21.85
C GLU A 410 -4.76 -3.70 21.18
N ALA A 411 -5.55 -2.78 20.64
CA ALA A 411 -6.87 -3.08 20.10
C ALA A 411 -7.01 -2.66 18.63
N ALA A 412 -7.54 -3.52 17.76
CA ALA A 412 -7.74 -3.28 16.32
C ALA A 412 -8.83 -2.25 16.00
N ASN A 413 -9.78 -2.05 16.92
CA ASN A 413 -10.95 -1.18 16.80
C ASN A 413 -11.40 -0.67 18.17
N GLY A 414 -12.37 0.26 18.19
CA GLY A 414 -12.89 0.82 19.44
C GLY A 414 -13.58 -0.20 20.34
N ALA A 415 -14.26 -1.21 19.79
CA ALA A 415 -14.96 -2.22 20.59
C ALA A 415 -13.97 -3.12 21.37
N GLU A 416 -12.91 -3.57 20.70
CA GLU A 416 -11.78 -4.26 21.34
C GLU A 416 -11.09 -3.38 22.38
N ALA A 417 -10.96 -2.07 22.12
CA ALA A 417 -10.33 -1.14 23.07
C ALA A 417 -11.13 -1.02 24.36
N VAL A 418 -12.47 -0.92 24.26
CA VAL A 418 -13.37 -0.88 25.42
C VAL A 418 -13.33 -2.19 26.19
N HIS A 419 -13.35 -3.33 25.49
CA HIS A 419 -13.28 -4.64 26.13
C HIS A 419 -11.95 -4.82 26.89
N ALA A 420 -10.82 -4.55 26.23
CA ALA A 420 -9.50 -4.64 26.84
C ALA A 420 -9.34 -3.67 28.02
N ALA A 421 -9.91 -2.47 27.94
CA ALA A 421 -9.83 -1.51 29.03
C ALA A 421 -10.65 -1.91 30.26
N ARG A 422 -11.79 -2.61 30.08
CA ARG A 422 -12.56 -3.16 31.21
C ARG A 422 -11.80 -4.26 31.93
N GLU A 423 -11.08 -5.10 31.20
CA GLU A 423 -10.29 -6.20 31.77
C GLU A 423 -8.99 -5.73 32.41
N ARG A 424 -8.24 -4.87 31.71
CA ARG A 424 -6.87 -4.50 32.09
C ARG A 424 -6.78 -3.19 32.87
N ARG A 425 -7.89 -2.43 32.96
CA ARG A 425 -8.02 -1.14 33.66
C ARG A 425 -6.80 -0.21 33.44
N PRO A 426 -6.50 0.17 32.18
CA PRO A 426 -5.33 0.99 31.88
C PRO A 426 -5.48 2.41 32.44
N ALA A 427 -4.39 2.97 32.94
CA ALA A 427 -4.34 4.37 33.39
C ALA A 427 -4.40 5.37 32.22
N VAL A 428 -3.92 4.99 31.04
CA VAL A 428 -3.88 5.83 29.83
C VAL A 428 -4.28 5.02 28.60
N ALA A 429 -5.09 5.59 27.72
CA ALA A 429 -5.47 5.00 26.43
C ALA A 429 -5.18 5.97 25.27
N PHE A 430 -4.32 5.56 24.34
CA PHE A 430 -4.10 6.28 23.08
C PHE A 430 -5.08 5.75 22.03
N LEU A 431 -6.08 6.54 21.66
CA LEU A 431 -7.15 6.14 20.76
C LEU A 431 -7.07 6.91 19.45
N ASP A 432 -7.05 6.18 18.34
CA ASP A 432 -7.23 6.79 17.03
C ASP A 432 -8.69 7.26 16.87
N ILE A 433 -8.92 8.48 16.39
CA ILE A 433 -10.30 8.95 16.18
C ILE A 433 -10.97 8.11 15.09
N GLU A 434 -10.28 7.82 13.99
CA GLU A 434 -10.81 7.01 12.89
C GLU A 434 -10.42 5.53 13.08
N MET A 435 -11.27 4.75 13.76
CA MET A 435 -11.16 3.30 13.90
C MET A 435 -12.39 2.58 13.31
N PRO A 436 -12.24 1.37 12.74
CA PRO A 436 -13.36 0.58 12.22
C PRO A 436 -14.24 0.06 13.36
N VAL A 437 -15.47 -0.38 13.06
CA VAL A 437 -16.48 -0.92 14.00
C VAL A 437 -17.00 0.10 15.00
N MET A 438 -16.12 0.68 15.81
CA MET A 438 -16.37 1.73 16.78
C MET A 438 -15.22 2.72 16.72
N ASN A 439 -15.54 4.00 16.58
CA ASN A 439 -14.53 5.05 16.45
C ASN A 439 -13.94 5.43 17.82
N GLY A 440 -12.83 6.18 17.83
CA GLY A 440 -12.14 6.52 19.09
C GLY A 440 -12.98 7.37 20.04
N LEU A 441 -13.88 8.21 19.52
CA LEU A 441 -14.76 9.05 20.34
C LEU A 441 -15.84 8.22 21.03
N GLU A 442 -16.43 7.27 20.31
CA GLU A 442 -17.39 6.30 20.86
C GLU A 442 -16.73 5.41 21.91
N ALA A 443 -15.52 4.92 21.63
CA ALA A 443 -14.74 4.12 22.58
C ALA A 443 -14.41 4.93 23.85
N ALA A 444 -14.01 6.19 23.70
CA ALA A 444 -13.74 7.09 24.83
C ALA A 444 -14.94 7.25 25.77
N ARG A 445 -16.18 7.34 25.25
CA ARG A 445 -17.38 7.42 26.10
C ARG A 445 -17.64 6.17 26.93
N LEU A 446 -17.21 5.01 26.41
CA LEU A 446 -17.43 3.72 27.03
C LEU A 446 -16.25 3.27 27.91
N LEU A 447 -15.14 4.00 27.83
CA LEU A 447 -14.02 3.91 28.75
C LEU A 447 -14.44 4.56 30.08
N GLY A 448 -14.23 3.86 31.19
CA GLY A 448 -14.61 4.33 32.51
C GLY A 448 -13.83 5.58 32.94
N PRO A 449 -14.26 6.26 34.03
CA PRO A 449 -13.68 7.51 34.51
C PRO A 449 -12.23 7.39 35.02
N GLU A 450 -11.67 6.19 35.06
CA GLU A 450 -10.33 5.89 35.59
C GLU A 450 -9.22 5.98 34.52
N THR A 451 -9.57 6.13 33.23
CA THR A 451 -8.61 6.09 32.13
C THR A 451 -8.43 7.47 31.49
N HIS A 452 -7.19 7.98 31.46
CA HIS A 452 -6.86 9.18 30.70
C HIS A 452 -6.81 8.86 29.20
N VAL A 453 -7.70 9.47 28.43
CA VAL A 453 -7.74 9.29 26.97
C VAL A 453 -6.84 10.30 26.27
N VAL A 454 -6.09 9.83 25.27
CA VAL A 454 -5.30 10.64 24.36
C VAL A 454 -5.76 10.35 22.94
N PHE A 455 -6.30 11.36 22.25
CA PHE A 455 -6.72 11.16 20.86
C PHE A 455 -5.55 11.28 19.90
N VAL A 456 -5.33 10.24 19.09
CA VAL A 456 -4.39 10.26 17.98
C VAL A 456 -5.18 10.56 16.71
N THR A 457 -4.91 11.68 16.06
CA THR A 457 -5.79 12.15 14.97
C THR A 457 -5.02 12.69 13.78
N ALA A 458 -5.63 12.64 12.60
CA ALA A 458 -5.14 13.33 11.41
C ALA A 458 -5.82 14.69 11.17
N TYR A 459 -6.75 15.10 12.04
CA TYR A 459 -7.46 16.39 11.96
C TYR A 459 -6.56 17.59 12.28
N ASP A 460 -6.84 18.74 11.68
CA ASP A 460 -6.04 19.97 11.83
C ASP A 460 -6.10 20.53 13.27
N ARG A 461 -5.06 21.25 13.68
CA ARG A 461 -4.93 21.93 14.99
C ARG A 461 -6.06 22.94 15.23
N TYR A 462 -6.64 23.50 14.17
CA TYR A 462 -7.74 24.47 14.23
C TYR A 462 -9.11 23.85 14.54
N ALA A 463 -9.31 22.55 14.31
CA ALA A 463 -10.53 21.86 14.77
C ALA A 463 -10.52 21.61 16.29
N LEU A 464 -9.39 21.94 16.96
CA LEU A 464 -9.09 21.58 18.34
C LEU A 464 -8.84 22.80 19.24
N GLU A 465 -9.28 24.02 18.88
CA GLU A 465 -9.25 25.19 19.78
C GLU A 465 -10.09 24.96 21.06
N ALA A 466 -11.03 24.01 21.04
CA ALA A 466 -11.76 23.56 22.22
C ALA A 466 -10.89 22.79 23.26
N PHE A 467 -9.69 22.35 22.88
CA PHE A 467 -8.81 21.52 23.73
C PHE A 467 -7.89 22.35 24.64
N GLU A 468 -7.74 23.65 24.37
CA GLU A 468 -6.93 24.54 25.22
C GLU A 468 -7.59 24.83 26.57
N ARG A 469 -8.89 24.51 26.74
CA ARG A 469 -9.63 24.69 28.01
C ARG A 469 -9.65 23.49 28.96
N GLY A 470 -8.81 22.47 28.71
CA GLY A 470 -8.28 21.63 29.80
C GLY A 470 -9.06 20.37 30.19
N ALA A 471 -9.24 19.39 29.28
CA ALA A 471 -9.78 18.08 29.69
C ALA A 471 -9.25 16.83 28.96
N ILE A 472 -8.69 16.90 27.74
CA ILE A 472 -8.19 15.71 27.00
C ILE A 472 -6.93 16.04 26.19
N ASP A 473 -5.92 15.18 26.20
CA ASP A 473 -4.69 15.33 25.40
C ASP A 473 -4.85 14.76 23.98
N TYR A 474 -4.11 15.28 22.99
CA TYR A 474 -4.14 14.76 21.63
C TYR A 474 -2.78 14.82 20.91
N VAL A 475 -2.59 13.93 19.93
CA VAL A 475 -1.40 13.79 19.10
C VAL A 475 -1.80 13.76 17.62
N LEU A 476 -1.20 14.64 16.80
CA LEU A 476 -1.42 14.62 15.35
C LEU A 476 -0.58 13.52 14.69
N LYS A 477 -1.13 12.92 13.63
CA LYS A 477 -0.41 11.99 12.75
C LYS A 477 0.34 12.75 11.66
N PRO A 478 1.62 12.43 11.39
CA PRO A 478 2.45 11.47 12.11
C PRO A 478 2.83 11.98 13.50
N ALA A 479 2.83 11.09 14.50
CA ALA A 479 3.20 11.43 15.86
C ALA A 479 4.70 11.70 15.93
N THR A 480 5.09 12.98 15.83
CA THR A 480 6.49 13.38 15.95
C THR A 480 6.98 13.14 17.39
N ARG A 481 8.27 12.84 17.53
CA ARG A 481 8.88 12.52 18.83
C ARG A 481 8.70 13.67 19.82
N GLU A 482 8.88 14.90 19.36
CA GLU A 482 8.79 16.11 20.17
C GLU A 482 7.37 16.30 20.70
N ARG A 483 6.37 16.14 19.83
CA ARG A 483 4.96 16.30 20.23
C ARG A 483 4.50 15.20 21.17
N LEU A 484 4.96 13.97 20.93
CA LEU A 484 4.66 12.85 21.80
C LEU A 484 5.31 13.04 23.18
N ALA A 485 6.55 13.54 23.24
CA ALA A 485 7.25 13.84 24.49
C ALA A 485 6.53 14.92 25.32
N GLU A 486 6.04 16.00 24.68
CA GLU A 486 5.21 17.00 25.37
C GLU A 486 3.93 16.39 25.95
N THR A 487 3.25 15.55 25.17
CA THR A 487 2.02 14.89 25.58
C THR A 487 2.26 13.96 26.76
N VAL A 488 3.34 13.17 26.71
CA VAL A 488 3.78 12.31 27.82
C VAL A 488 4.11 13.12 29.07
N LYS A 489 4.79 14.26 28.94
CA LYS A 489 5.11 15.14 30.08
C LYS A 489 3.83 15.64 30.76
N ARG A 490 2.81 16.04 29.98
CA ARG A 490 1.50 16.46 30.52
C ARG A 490 0.75 15.31 31.19
N LEU A 491 0.73 14.13 30.56
CA LEU A 491 0.07 12.94 31.12
C LEU A 491 0.70 12.52 32.44
N LYS A 492 2.03 12.43 32.52
CA LYS A 492 2.74 12.09 33.76
C LYS A 492 2.38 13.01 34.92
N GLY A 493 2.19 14.30 34.67
CA GLY A 493 1.75 15.27 35.69
C GLY A 493 0.27 15.15 36.09
N ARG A 494 -0.55 14.43 35.31
CA ARG A 494 -1.99 14.26 35.52
C ARG A 494 -2.38 12.89 36.08
N LEU A 495 -1.49 11.90 36.05
CA LEU A 495 -1.75 10.55 36.56
C LEU A 495 -2.16 10.51 38.05
N SER A 496 -1.85 11.56 38.82
CA SER A 496 -2.24 11.71 40.23
C SER A 496 -3.58 12.42 40.44
N THR A 497 -4.22 12.89 39.36
CA THR A 497 -5.51 13.59 39.39
C THR A 497 -6.57 12.79 38.63
N PRO A 498 -7.82 12.73 39.11
CA PRO A 498 -8.87 12.00 38.39
C PRO A 498 -9.07 12.58 36.97
N PRO A 499 -9.29 11.74 35.95
CA PRO A 499 -9.60 12.18 34.60
C PRO A 499 -10.76 13.18 34.57
N ALA A 500 -10.61 14.24 33.78
CA ALA A 500 -11.67 15.23 33.61
C ALA A 500 -12.95 14.56 33.03
N ALA A 501 -14.13 15.11 33.35
CA ALA A 501 -15.41 14.58 32.91
C ALA A 501 -15.49 14.48 31.38
N LEU A 502 -15.22 13.26 30.88
CA LEU A 502 -15.06 12.95 29.47
C LEU A 502 -16.37 13.10 28.70
N GLU A 503 -17.49 12.88 29.38
CA GLU A 503 -18.84 12.84 28.80
C GLU A 503 -19.28 14.19 28.20
N SER A 504 -19.11 15.30 28.92
CA SER A 504 -19.52 16.63 28.43
C SER A 504 -18.66 17.11 27.25
N LEU A 505 -17.37 16.77 27.26
CA LEU A 505 -16.43 17.15 26.22
C LEU A 505 -16.59 16.32 24.94
N VAL A 506 -16.81 14.99 25.07
CA VAL A 506 -17.09 14.15 23.91
C VAL A 506 -18.47 14.46 23.33
N ALA A 507 -19.45 14.89 24.15
CA ALA A 507 -20.72 15.40 23.65
C ALA A 507 -20.58 16.71 22.83
N GLU A 508 -19.73 17.64 23.27
CA GLU A 508 -19.35 18.86 22.54
C GLU A 508 -18.62 18.54 21.22
N LEU A 509 -17.63 17.64 21.27
CA LEU A 509 -16.85 17.18 20.12
C LEU A 509 -17.71 16.48 19.08
N SER A 510 -18.57 15.55 19.49
CA SER A 510 -19.49 14.88 18.57
C SER A 510 -20.48 15.87 17.96
N ARG A 511 -20.92 16.91 18.69
CA ARG A 511 -21.76 17.97 18.11
C ARG A 511 -21.04 18.76 17.02
N ARG A 512 -19.74 19.07 17.20
CA ARG A 512 -18.95 19.83 16.22
C ARG A 512 -18.46 18.99 15.04
N ILE A 513 -18.17 17.71 15.27
CA ILE A 513 -17.77 16.75 14.22
C ILE A 513 -18.99 16.28 13.41
N ALA A 514 -20.17 16.17 14.04
CA ALA A 514 -21.43 15.87 13.38
C ALA A 514 -22.19 17.13 12.90
N ALA A 515 -21.64 18.32 13.09
CA ALA A 515 -22.25 19.53 12.54
C ALA A 515 -22.26 19.39 11.01
N PRO A 516 -23.43 19.42 10.35
CA PRO A 516 -23.46 19.45 8.90
C PRO A 516 -22.64 20.65 8.46
N ALA A 517 -21.71 20.45 7.53
CA ALA A 517 -21.01 21.56 6.88
C ALA A 517 -22.07 22.60 6.47
N PRO A 518 -21.83 23.90 6.69
CA PRO A 518 -22.80 24.93 6.32
C PRO A 518 -23.15 24.73 4.85
N ARG A 519 -24.40 24.33 4.60
CA ARG A 519 -24.91 24.06 3.25
C ARG A 519 -24.69 25.29 2.39
N LEU A 520 -24.29 25.06 1.15
CA LEU A 520 -23.98 26.16 0.23
C LEU A 520 -25.23 27.03 0.04
N LYS A 521 -25.15 28.31 0.43
CA LYS A 521 -26.23 29.29 0.19
C LYS A 521 -26.01 30.11 -1.07
N MET A 522 -24.75 30.41 -1.41
CA MET A 522 -24.39 31.25 -2.55
C MET A 522 -23.37 30.53 -3.44
N LEU A 523 -23.56 30.64 -4.75
CA LEU A 523 -22.68 30.16 -5.80
C LEU A 523 -21.98 31.35 -6.47
N GLN A 524 -20.66 31.27 -6.63
CA GLN A 524 -19.91 32.20 -7.46
C GLN A 524 -19.77 31.61 -8.86
N ALA A 525 -20.47 32.20 -9.84
CA ALA A 525 -20.38 31.82 -11.24
C ALA A 525 -19.63 32.88 -12.05
N SER A 526 -18.75 32.45 -12.94
CA SER A 526 -18.03 33.36 -13.83
C SER A 526 -18.85 33.60 -15.10
N VAL A 527 -19.14 34.85 -15.41
CA VAL A 527 -19.82 35.27 -16.64
C VAL A 527 -18.92 36.31 -17.33
N GLY A 528 -18.18 35.89 -18.35
CA GLY A 528 -17.15 36.74 -18.97
C GLY A 528 -16.05 37.13 -17.98
N SER A 529 -15.85 38.43 -17.77
CA SER A 529 -14.90 39.00 -16.80
C SER A 529 -15.49 39.27 -15.40
N ALA A 530 -16.80 39.07 -15.21
CA ALA A 530 -17.50 39.35 -13.96
C ALA A 530 -17.80 38.07 -13.16
N VAL A 531 -17.82 38.20 -11.83
CA VAL A 531 -18.27 37.15 -10.90
C VAL A 531 -19.69 37.48 -10.45
N ARG A 532 -20.64 36.60 -10.78
CA ARG A 532 -22.03 36.69 -10.32
C ARG A 532 -22.21 35.81 -9.08
N LEU A 533 -22.82 36.36 -8.04
CA LEU A 533 -23.29 35.62 -6.88
C LEU A 533 -24.71 35.16 -7.14
N ILE A 534 -24.92 33.84 -7.17
CA ILE A 534 -26.22 33.20 -7.41
C ILE A 534 -26.67 32.56 -6.11
N ASP A 535 -27.86 32.93 -5.64
CA ASP A 535 -28.48 32.24 -4.51
C ASP A 535 -28.88 30.82 -4.94
N VAL A 536 -28.43 29.81 -4.20
CA VAL A 536 -28.73 28.40 -4.46
C VAL A 536 -30.24 28.13 -4.51
N ASP A 537 -31.04 28.92 -3.81
CA ASP A 537 -32.50 28.79 -3.78
C ASP A 537 -33.16 29.14 -5.12
N THR A 538 -32.49 29.94 -5.94
CA THR A 538 -32.97 30.37 -7.26
C THR A 538 -32.59 29.41 -8.39
N VAL A 539 -31.77 28.40 -8.08
CA VAL A 539 -31.29 27.42 -9.06
C VAL A 539 -32.37 26.39 -9.37
N LEU A 540 -32.62 26.21 -10.67
CA LEU A 540 -33.54 25.23 -11.22
C LEU A 540 -32.86 23.87 -11.38
N TYR A 541 -31.69 23.85 -12.01
CA TYR A 541 -30.91 22.64 -12.19
C TYR A 541 -29.43 22.94 -12.48
N PHE A 542 -28.58 21.93 -12.29
CA PHE A 542 -27.19 21.91 -12.72
C PHE A 542 -26.99 20.84 -13.77
N GLN A 543 -26.19 21.13 -14.79
CA GLN A 543 -25.85 20.17 -15.83
C GLN A 543 -24.37 20.22 -16.15
N SER A 544 -23.71 19.06 -16.17
CA SER A 544 -22.31 18.97 -16.57
C SER A 544 -22.18 19.10 -18.08
N ASP A 545 -21.38 20.04 -18.54
CA ASP A 545 -20.87 20.15 -19.90
C ASP A 545 -19.35 19.89 -19.88
N SER A 546 -18.82 19.37 -20.99
CA SER A 546 -17.45 18.93 -21.29
C SER A 546 -16.29 19.59 -20.53
N LYS A 547 -16.39 20.87 -20.12
CA LYS A 547 -15.39 21.57 -19.30
C LYS A 547 -15.93 22.36 -18.10
N TYR A 548 -17.24 22.56 -17.97
CA TYR A 548 -17.87 23.40 -16.94
C TYR A 548 -19.21 22.82 -16.49
N THR A 549 -19.63 23.13 -15.27
CA THR A 549 -21.01 22.83 -14.83
C THR A 549 -21.88 24.04 -15.09
N ARG A 550 -22.90 23.88 -15.93
CA ARG A 550 -23.92 24.89 -16.20
C ARG A 550 -24.87 24.94 -15.00
N VAL A 551 -25.08 26.13 -14.45
CA VAL A 551 -26.09 26.44 -13.44
C VAL A 551 -27.19 27.24 -14.11
N VAL A 552 -28.43 26.75 -14.03
CA VAL A 552 -29.59 27.39 -14.68
C VAL A 552 -30.52 27.95 -13.61
N THR A 553 -30.81 29.24 -13.73
CA THR A 553 -31.75 29.99 -12.89
C THR A 553 -32.87 30.56 -13.77
N ARG A 554 -33.91 31.15 -13.17
CA ARG A 554 -34.94 31.88 -13.95
C ARG A 554 -34.38 33.11 -14.67
N GLU A 555 -33.30 33.68 -14.16
CA GLU A 555 -32.65 34.89 -14.70
C GLU A 555 -31.62 34.57 -15.80
N GLY A 556 -31.45 33.29 -16.14
CA GLY A 556 -30.52 32.81 -17.16
C GLY A 556 -29.53 31.77 -16.66
N GLU A 557 -28.58 31.43 -17.51
CA GLU A 557 -27.56 30.42 -17.27
C GLU A 557 -26.20 31.03 -16.91
N SER A 558 -25.40 30.29 -16.15
CA SER A 558 -24.02 30.66 -15.84
C SER A 558 -23.14 29.41 -15.76
N LEU A 559 -21.82 29.59 -15.84
CA LEU A 559 -20.87 28.49 -15.84
C LEU A 559 -20.06 28.45 -14.53
N LEU A 560 -20.02 27.27 -13.94
CA LEU A 560 -19.23 26.95 -12.75
C LEU A 560 -18.01 26.13 -13.14
N LYS A 561 -16.86 26.44 -12.53
CA LYS A 561 -15.64 25.62 -12.62
C LYS A 561 -15.68 24.37 -11.73
N ARG A 562 -16.69 24.27 -10.85
CA ARG A 562 -16.91 23.13 -9.95
C ARG A 562 -17.60 22.00 -10.69
N THR A 563 -17.31 20.75 -10.32
CA THR A 563 -17.96 19.55 -10.87
C THR A 563 -19.28 19.25 -10.14
N LEU A 564 -20.20 18.50 -10.78
CA LEU A 564 -21.43 18.04 -10.10
C LEU A 564 -21.14 17.24 -8.83
N LYS A 565 -20.07 16.44 -8.81
CA LYS A 565 -19.69 15.66 -7.63
C LYS A 565 -19.30 16.55 -6.45
N GLU A 566 -18.60 17.65 -6.71
CA GLU A 566 -18.24 18.63 -5.69
C GLU A 566 -19.46 19.43 -5.22
N LEU A 567 -20.42 19.70 -6.11
CA LEU A 567 -21.66 20.39 -5.76
C LEU A 567 -22.58 19.51 -4.90
N MET A 568 -22.70 18.22 -5.19
CA MET A 568 -23.50 17.27 -4.39
C MET A 568 -23.04 17.13 -2.94
N ALA A 569 -21.76 17.39 -2.66
CA ALA A 569 -21.24 17.34 -1.29
C ALA A 569 -21.70 18.52 -0.43
N ASP A 570 -21.99 19.66 -1.06
CA ASP A 570 -22.31 20.92 -0.37
C ASP A 570 -23.80 21.32 -0.48
N LEU A 571 -24.51 20.76 -1.46
CA LEU A 571 -25.93 21.02 -1.72
C LEU A 571 -26.83 20.14 -0.84
N ASP A 572 -28.03 20.65 -0.56
CA ASP A 572 -29.04 19.94 0.21
C ASP A 572 -29.61 18.75 -0.58
N PRO A 573 -29.41 17.49 -0.14
CA PRO A 573 -29.88 16.31 -0.87
C PRO A 573 -31.40 16.18 -0.90
N ASP A 574 -32.11 16.83 0.03
CA ASP A 574 -33.58 16.86 0.04
C ASP A 574 -34.13 17.85 -1.00
N ARG A 575 -33.30 18.78 -1.48
CA ARG A 575 -33.69 19.80 -2.45
C ARG A 575 -33.16 19.54 -3.85
N PHE A 576 -31.96 18.97 -3.98
CA PHE A 576 -31.33 18.71 -5.27
C PHE A 576 -31.14 17.22 -5.51
N TRP A 577 -31.92 16.67 -6.43
CA TRP A 577 -31.85 15.25 -6.80
C TRP A 577 -30.98 15.03 -8.02
N GLN A 578 -30.14 13.99 -7.97
CA GLN A 578 -29.45 13.50 -9.15
C GLN A 578 -30.37 12.63 -9.99
N VAL A 579 -30.71 13.10 -11.18
CA VAL A 579 -31.64 12.44 -12.09
C VAL A 579 -30.94 11.84 -13.30
N HIS A 580 -29.73 12.33 -13.62
CA HIS A 580 -28.83 11.76 -14.61
C HIS A 580 -27.38 11.91 -14.13
N ARG A 581 -26.45 11.10 -14.66
CA ARG A 581 -25.01 11.20 -14.31
C ARG A 581 -24.42 12.60 -14.53
N SER A 582 -25.06 13.40 -15.38
CA SER A 582 -24.69 14.77 -15.74
C SER A 582 -25.71 15.82 -15.32
N THR A 583 -26.72 15.50 -14.49
CA THR A 583 -27.80 16.46 -14.15
C THR A 583 -28.26 16.33 -12.69
N LEU A 584 -28.29 17.47 -12.00
CA LEU A 584 -28.95 17.66 -10.69
C LEU A 584 -30.14 18.60 -10.88
N VAL A 585 -31.31 18.29 -10.34
CA VAL A 585 -32.50 19.14 -10.46
C VAL A 585 -33.03 19.54 -9.09
N ASN A 586 -33.49 20.79 -8.96
CA ASN A 586 -34.21 21.24 -7.79
C ASN A 586 -35.61 20.63 -7.79
N VAL A 587 -35.90 19.81 -6.79
CA VAL A 587 -37.14 19.02 -6.71
C VAL A 587 -38.37 19.92 -6.67
N ARG A 588 -38.26 21.11 -6.07
CA ARG A 588 -39.38 22.07 -5.96
C ARG A 588 -39.76 22.67 -7.30
N GLU A 589 -38.85 22.68 -8.27
CA GLU A 589 -39.06 23.23 -9.60
C GLU A 589 -39.54 22.19 -10.62
N ILE A 590 -39.66 20.91 -10.21
CA ILE A 590 -40.25 19.86 -11.03
C ILE A 590 -41.77 20.09 -11.11
N ASP A 591 -42.29 20.25 -12.33
CA ASP A 591 -43.72 20.33 -12.62
C ASP A 591 -44.33 18.93 -12.77
N SER A 592 -43.76 18.15 -13.68
CA SER A 592 -44.25 16.82 -14.02
C SER A 592 -43.13 15.93 -14.54
N VAL A 593 -43.30 14.61 -14.42
CA VAL A 593 -42.39 13.61 -14.98
C VAL A 593 -43.20 12.67 -15.86
N THR A 594 -42.88 12.64 -17.16
CA THR A 594 -43.57 11.78 -18.14
C THR A 594 -42.67 10.63 -18.56
N ALA A 595 -43.25 9.45 -18.80
CA ALA A 595 -42.56 8.31 -19.37
C ALA A 595 -43.06 8.08 -20.81
N ASP A 596 -42.15 7.83 -21.75
CA ASP A 596 -42.51 7.41 -23.11
C ASP A 596 -42.76 5.89 -23.19
N GLU A 597 -43.21 5.41 -24.36
CA GLU A 597 -43.50 3.98 -24.62
C GLU A 597 -42.26 3.07 -24.48
N LEU A 598 -41.06 3.65 -24.52
CA LEU A 598 -39.77 2.97 -24.38
C LEU A 598 -39.22 3.04 -22.94
N GLY A 599 -39.99 3.63 -22.01
CA GLY A 599 -39.65 3.76 -20.60
C GLY A 599 -38.61 4.84 -20.27
N HIS A 600 -38.29 5.73 -21.22
CA HIS A 600 -37.50 6.93 -20.95
C HIS A 600 -38.35 7.93 -20.20
N ARG A 601 -37.78 8.49 -19.13
CA ARG A 601 -38.45 9.45 -18.26
C ARG A 601 -37.86 10.82 -18.48
N GLU A 602 -38.73 11.81 -18.61
CA GLU A 602 -38.38 13.20 -18.84
C GLU A 602 -39.05 14.10 -17.82
N ILE A 603 -38.29 15.01 -17.23
CA ILE A 603 -38.75 15.99 -16.25
C ILE A 603 -39.07 17.30 -16.97
N ARG A 604 -40.27 17.81 -16.73
CA ARG A 604 -40.68 19.16 -17.09
C ARG A 604 -40.52 20.09 -15.87
N LEU A 605 -39.95 21.26 -16.09
CA LEU A 605 -39.75 22.28 -15.06
C LEU A 605 -40.93 23.29 -15.05
N LYS A 606 -41.25 23.82 -13.86
CA LYS A 606 -42.36 24.79 -13.66
C LYS A 606 -42.13 26.13 -14.36
N SER A 607 -40.88 26.59 -14.40
CA SER A 607 -40.53 27.95 -14.79
C SER A 607 -39.39 28.02 -15.82
N HIS A 608 -39.16 26.94 -16.57
CA HIS A 608 -38.14 26.89 -17.62
C HIS A 608 -38.55 25.94 -18.75
N PRO A 609 -38.29 26.26 -20.03
CA PRO A 609 -38.69 25.44 -21.17
C PRO A 609 -37.90 24.14 -21.31
N ASP A 610 -36.71 24.07 -20.71
CA ASP A 610 -35.83 22.88 -20.80
C ASP A 610 -36.49 21.63 -20.22
N ARG A 611 -36.20 20.51 -20.88
CA ARG A 611 -36.61 19.18 -20.44
C ARG A 611 -35.39 18.37 -20.03
N LEU A 612 -35.47 17.70 -18.88
CA LEU A 612 -34.33 16.98 -18.29
C LEU A 612 -34.56 15.47 -18.34
N GLU A 613 -33.66 14.74 -18.97
CA GLU A 613 -33.70 13.28 -19.02
C GLU A 613 -33.40 12.66 -17.64
N VAL A 614 -34.16 11.63 -17.27
CA VAL A 614 -33.90 10.78 -16.10
C VAL A 614 -33.31 9.45 -16.55
N SER A 615 -32.11 9.14 -16.08
CA SER A 615 -31.48 7.84 -16.38
C SER A 615 -32.20 6.69 -15.68
N ARG A 616 -32.11 5.49 -16.27
CA ARG A 616 -32.69 4.25 -15.69
C ARG A 616 -32.25 3.98 -14.24
N SER A 617 -31.02 4.33 -13.87
CA SER A 617 -30.51 4.15 -12.50
C SER A 617 -31.16 5.07 -11.47
N PHE A 618 -31.68 6.23 -11.88
CA PHE A 618 -32.34 7.21 -11.01
C PHE A 618 -33.87 7.20 -11.13
N ALA A 619 -34.44 6.33 -11.97
CA ALA A 619 -35.88 6.20 -12.14
C ALA A 619 -36.62 5.81 -10.84
N HIS A 620 -35.92 5.24 -9.86
CA HIS A 620 -36.48 4.88 -8.55
C HIS A 620 -36.94 6.10 -7.73
N LEU A 621 -36.38 7.29 -7.99
CA LEU A 621 -36.75 8.54 -7.30
C LEU A 621 -38.19 9.00 -7.61
N PHE A 622 -38.77 8.51 -8.70
CA PHE A 622 -40.09 8.91 -9.20
C PHE A 622 -41.06 7.73 -9.31
N ARG A 623 -40.90 6.72 -8.45
CA ARG A 623 -41.90 5.66 -8.32
C ARG A 623 -42.96 6.14 -7.32
N GLY A 624 -44.20 6.29 -7.77
CA GLY A 624 -45.33 6.47 -6.87
C GLY A 624 -45.42 5.28 -5.91
N GLY A 625 -45.77 5.55 -4.66
CA GLY A 625 -46.17 4.51 -3.72
C GLY A 625 -47.39 3.74 -4.20
#